data_AF-A0A820A8V4-F1
#
_entry.id   AF-A0A820A8V4-F1
#
_cell.length_a   1.000
_cell.length_b   1.000
_cell.length_c   1.000
_cell.angle_alpha   90.00
_cell.angle_beta   90.00
_cell.angle_gamma   90.00
#
_symmetry.space_group_name_H-M   'P 1'
#
loop_
_entity.id
_entity.type
_entity.pdbx_description
1 polymer ?
#
loop_
_entity_poly.entity_id
_entity_poly.type
_entity_poly.pdbx_seq_one_letter_code
_entity_poly.pdbx_strand_id
1 'polypeptide(L)'
;VNDSLEFRLYTDHWTLDLFWTYREEDHRWCGYLAQRAKYRRTLPLLEELCSCDLFGHRFSIPCSPTNYLDGEYGKDKWKTPLKKDYVWTNINYHSVWNDISWMYAVRFYTSKGKLRTDKFAIDSISEHFNYSLTSIPSFLNVIPNEPVILPPLKTNLVYHSLLLEKMSHKKQRNE
;
A
#
# COMPACT_ATOMS: atom_id res chain seq x y z
N VAL A 1 -18.18 -6.71 2.82
CA VAL A 1 -17.42 -5.62 3.48
C VAL A 1 -16.05 -5.56 2.84
N ASN A 2 -15.61 -4.39 2.35
CA ASN A 2 -14.29 -4.19 1.73
C ASN A 2 -13.21 -4.21 2.82
N ASP A 3 -12.77 -5.41 3.18
CA ASP A 3 -11.88 -5.71 4.30
C ASP A 3 -10.45 -6.09 3.87
N SER A 4 -10.08 -5.77 2.62
CA SER A 4 -8.74 -6.07 2.08
C SER A 4 -8.33 -5.08 1.00
N LEU A 5 -8.52 -3.78 1.27
CA LEU A 5 -8.10 -2.75 0.32
C LEU A 5 -6.58 -2.57 0.36
N GLU A 6 -5.96 -2.77 -0.80
CA GLU A 6 -4.56 -2.50 -1.08
C GLU A 6 -4.49 -1.63 -2.35
N PHE A 7 -3.63 -0.61 -2.34
CA PHE A 7 -3.31 0.17 -3.51
C PHE A 7 -1.82 0.06 -3.79
N ARG A 8 -1.48 -0.54 -4.92
CA ARG A 8 -0.10 -0.68 -5.39
C ARG A 8 0.18 0.29 -6.52
N LEU A 9 1.18 1.13 -6.33
CA LEU A 9 1.78 1.93 -7.39
C LEU A 9 2.97 1.16 -7.96
N TYR A 10 2.97 0.99 -9.28
CA TYR A 10 4.04 0.30 -10.00
C TYR A 10 4.75 1.28 -10.94
N THR A 11 6.08 1.28 -10.89
CA THR A 11 6.96 1.95 -11.85
C THR A 11 8.06 0.98 -12.28
N ASP A 12 8.81 1.32 -13.32
CA ASP A 12 9.93 0.50 -13.79
C ASP A 12 11.08 0.38 -12.77
N HIS A 13 11.09 1.21 -11.72
CA HIS A 13 12.21 1.32 -10.77
C HIS A 13 11.84 0.98 -9.33
N TRP A 14 10.58 1.15 -8.96
CA TRP A 14 10.11 0.92 -7.59
C TRP A 14 8.61 0.65 -7.54
N THR A 15 8.19 0.05 -6.44
CA THR A 15 6.79 -0.19 -6.10
C THR A 15 6.47 0.45 -4.75
N LEU A 16 5.24 0.93 -4.59
CA LEU A 16 4.73 1.41 -3.30
C LEU A 16 3.38 0.76 -3.04
N ASP A 17 3.28 0.09 -1.90
CA ASP A 17 2.05 -0.55 -1.45
C ASP A 17 1.44 0.27 -0.31
N LEU A 18 0.20 0.68 -0.50
CA LEU A 18 -0.60 1.35 0.52
C LEU A 18 -1.65 0.38 1.05
N PHE A 19 -1.59 0.13 2.36
CA PHE A 19 -2.54 -0.73 3.06
C PHE A 19 -3.48 0.11 3.91
N TRP A 20 -4.77 -0.23 3.87
CA TRP A 20 -5.74 0.32 4.80
C TRP A 20 -5.69 -0.45 6.11
N THR A 21 -5.58 0.28 7.21
CA THR A 21 -5.66 -0.28 8.56
C THR A 21 -7.02 -0.03 9.15
N TYR A 22 -7.62 -1.08 9.69
CA TYR A 22 -8.88 -1.07 10.42
C TYR A 22 -8.58 -1.21 11.92
N ARG A 23 -9.48 -0.69 12.77
CA ARG A 23 -9.31 -0.68 14.22
C ARG A 23 -10.37 -1.56 14.86
N GLU A 24 -9.93 -2.42 15.77
CA GLU A 24 -10.74 -3.15 16.73
C GLU A 24 -10.46 -2.60 18.14
N GLU A 25 -11.07 -3.19 19.18
CA GLU A 25 -10.89 -2.73 20.57
C GLU A 25 -9.44 -2.84 21.05
N ASP A 26 -8.77 -3.95 20.76
CA ASP A 26 -7.46 -4.33 21.29
C ASP A 26 -6.33 -4.30 20.25
N HIS A 27 -6.65 -4.19 18.97
CA HIS A 27 -5.65 -4.20 17.89
C HIS A 27 -6.06 -3.39 16.66
N ARG A 28 -5.11 -3.19 15.76
CA ARG A 28 -5.39 -2.80 14.37
C ARG A 28 -5.11 -3.97 13.47
N TRP A 29 -5.68 -3.98 12.28
CA TRP A 29 -5.35 -4.98 11.28
C TRP A 29 -5.41 -4.38 9.87
N CYS A 30 -4.65 -4.94 8.94
CA CYS A 30 -4.83 -4.69 7.51
C CYS A 30 -5.15 -5.99 6.79
N GLY A 31 -5.86 -5.89 5.67
CA GLY A 31 -6.10 -7.06 4.83
C GLY A 31 -4.87 -7.40 4.00
N TYR A 32 -4.69 -8.69 3.74
CA TYR A 32 -3.65 -9.22 2.89
C TYR A 32 -4.24 -10.29 1.98
N LEU A 33 -3.73 -10.37 0.76
CA LEU A 33 -4.21 -11.28 -0.26
C LEU A 33 -3.11 -12.26 -0.64
N ALA A 34 -3.41 -13.56 -0.62
CA ALA A 34 -2.58 -14.56 -1.27
C ALA A 34 -3.47 -15.55 -2.01
N GLN A 35 -3.31 -15.60 -3.34
CA GLN A 35 -4.21 -16.32 -4.23
C GLN A 35 -5.67 -15.89 -3.92
N ARG A 36 -6.56 -16.85 -3.72
CA ARG A 36 -7.99 -16.61 -3.43
C ARG A 36 -8.29 -16.40 -1.95
N ALA A 37 -7.31 -16.55 -1.07
CA ALA A 37 -7.51 -16.43 0.36
C ALA A 37 -7.30 -14.98 0.82
N LYS A 38 -8.24 -14.53 1.66
CA LYS A 38 -8.13 -13.30 2.42
C LYS A 38 -7.48 -13.62 3.75
N TYR A 39 -6.52 -12.79 4.12
CA TYR A 39 -5.87 -12.82 5.41
C TYR A 39 -6.02 -11.48 6.10
N ARG A 40 -5.95 -11.49 7.42
CA ARG A 40 -5.82 -10.30 8.23
C ARG A 40 -4.47 -10.32 8.91
N ARG A 41 -3.69 -9.26 8.70
CA ARG A 41 -2.43 -9.05 9.39
C ARG A 41 -2.69 -8.17 10.59
N THR A 42 -2.49 -8.70 11.79
CA THR A 42 -2.66 -7.97 13.04
C THR A 42 -1.49 -7.02 13.25
N LEU A 43 -1.79 -5.78 13.59
CA LEU A 43 -0.85 -4.68 13.80
C LEU A 43 -0.97 -4.16 15.24
N PRO A 44 0.13 -3.71 15.85
CA PRO A 44 0.08 -3.00 17.12
C PRO A 44 -0.85 -1.78 17.06
N LEU A 45 -1.44 -1.42 18.21
CA LEU A 45 -2.19 -0.18 18.31
C LEU A 45 -1.27 1.02 18.03
N LEU A 46 -1.66 1.80 17.03
CA LEU A 46 -1.05 3.11 16.78
C LEU A 46 -1.74 4.13 17.68
N GLU A 47 -1.05 4.52 18.75
CA GLU A 47 -1.53 5.50 19.74
C GLU A 47 -1.38 6.93 19.22
N GLU A 48 -0.17 7.30 18.79
CA GLU A 48 0.18 8.66 18.35
C GLU A 48 1.08 8.67 17.11
N LEU A 49 0.95 9.72 16.31
CA LEU A 49 1.75 9.96 15.11
C LEU A 49 2.71 11.13 15.34
N CYS A 50 3.99 10.89 15.06
CA CYS A 50 5.07 11.86 15.06
C CYS A 50 5.59 12.06 13.63
N SER A 51 6.41 13.10 13.44
CA SER A 51 7.06 13.36 12.15
C SER A 51 8.47 12.78 12.12
N CYS A 52 8.84 12.18 10.99
CA CYS A 52 10.20 11.71 10.70
C CYS A 52 10.67 12.21 9.34
N ASP A 53 11.98 12.38 9.18
CA ASP A 53 12.59 12.59 7.88
C ASP A 53 12.97 11.25 7.26
N LEU A 54 12.56 11.03 6.00
CA LEU A 54 13.04 9.94 5.18
C LEU A 54 13.38 10.50 3.80
N PHE A 55 14.66 10.48 3.45
CA PHE A 55 15.20 11.07 2.22
C PHE A 55 14.84 12.54 2.00
N GLY A 56 14.83 13.38 3.05
CA GLY A 56 14.51 14.80 2.93
C GLY A 56 13.01 15.10 2.84
N HIS A 57 12.16 14.09 3.01
CA HIS A 57 10.71 14.21 3.04
C HIS A 57 10.17 13.87 4.43
N ARG A 58 9.15 14.62 4.85
CA ARG A 58 8.50 14.42 6.15
C ARG A 58 7.40 13.36 6.04
N PHE A 59 7.50 12.31 6.84
CA PHE A 59 6.50 11.25 6.96
C PHE A 59 5.93 11.18 8.37
N SER A 60 4.66 10.78 8.46
CA SER A 60 4.02 10.44 9.73
C SER A 60 4.41 9.01 10.11
N ILE A 61 4.96 8.85 11.32
CA ILE A 61 5.39 7.58 11.90
C ILE A 61 4.79 7.41 13.29
N PRO A 62 4.76 6.19 13.88
CA PRO A 62 4.46 6.03 15.29
C PRO A 62 5.43 6.87 16.15
N CYS A 63 4.94 7.54 17.21
CA CYS A 63 5.81 8.30 18.12
C CYS A 63 6.80 7.43 18.91
N SER A 64 6.50 6.14 19.06
CA SER A 64 7.40 5.14 19.66
C SER A 64 7.76 4.06 18.63
N PRO A 65 8.65 4.33 17.65
CA PRO A 65 8.95 3.40 16.56
C PRO A 65 9.45 2.05 17.05
N THR A 66 10.33 2.03 18.04
CA THR A 66 10.87 0.79 18.62
C THR A 66 9.77 -0.09 19.18
N ASN A 67 8.84 0.47 19.96
CA ASN A 67 7.73 -0.28 20.54
C ASN A 67 6.80 -0.83 19.45
N TYR A 68 6.55 -0.03 18.40
CA TYR A 68 5.74 -0.44 17.27
C TYR A 68 6.41 -1.62 16.51
N LEU A 69 7.69 -1.49 16.19
CA LEU A 69 8.47 -2.52 15.51
C LEU A 69 8.60 -3.79 16.36
N ASP A 70 8.80 -3.67 17.67
CA ASP A 70 8.83 -4.82 18.57
C ASP A 70 7.47 -5.55 18.63
N GLY A 71 6.36 -4.81 18.58
CA GLY A 71 5.02 -5.40 18.52
C GLY A 71 4.72 -6.08 17.17
N GLU A 72 5.25 -5.56 16.07
CA GLU A 72 5.00 -6.09 14.72
C GLU A 72 5.92 -7.28 14.38
N TYR A 73 7.21 -7.17 14.67
CA TYR A 73 8.23 -8.16 14.28
C TYR A 73 8.66 -9.07 15.43
N GLY A 74 8.32 -8.72 16.68
CA GLY A 74 8.88 -9.30 17.89
C GLY A 74 10.10 -8.52 18.38
N LYS A 75 10.31 -8.53 19.70
CA LYS A 75 11.36 -7.76 20.38
C LYS A 75 12.73 -7.92 19.72
N ASP A 76 13.30 -6.79 19.29
CA ASP A 76 14.61 -6.67 18.63
C ASP A 76 14.80 -7.46 17.32
N LYS A 77 13.79 -8.19 16.83
CA LYS A 77 13.90 -9.03 15.63
C LYS A 77 14.06 -8.22 14.34
N TRP A 78 13.51 -7.00 14.30
CA TRP A 78 13.60 -6.10 13.16
C TRP A 78 14.99 -5.48 12.95
N LYS A 79 15.89 -5.56 13.96
CA LYS A 79 17.25 -5.00 13.88
C LYS A 79 18.18 -5.82 12.98
N THR A 80 17.83 -7.09 12.76
CA THR A 80 18.60 -7.98 11.88
C THR A 80 17.77 -8.24 10.63
N PRO A 81 18.20 -7.78 9.45
CA PRO A 81 17.52 -8.10 8.21
C PRO A 81 17.43 -9.61 8.04
N LEU A 82 16.22 -10.13 7.97
CA LEU A 82 16.00 -11.55 7.76
C LEU A 82 16.29 -11.91 6.30
N LYS A 83 16.90 -13.09 6.09
CA LYS A 83 17.09 -13.67 4.76
C LYS A 83 15.74 -14.15 4.21
N LYS A 84 15.72 -14.52 2.92
CA LYS A 84 14.54 -14.77 2.04
C LYS A 84 13.34 -15.54 2.62
N ASP A 85 13.46 -16.20 3.76
CA ASP A 85 12.49 -17.14 4.31
C ASP A 85 11.69 -16.57 5.49
N TYR A 86 11.53 -15.24 5.57
CA TYR A 86 10.74 -14.65 6.65
C TYR A 86 9.26 -14.98 6.52
N VAL A 87 8.70 -15.59 7.57
CA VAL A 87 7.27 -15.88 7.68
C VAL A 87 6.67 -14.94 8.71
N TRP A 88 5.69 -14.15 8.27
CA TRP A 88 4.90 -13.33 9.16
C TRP A 88 4.04 -14.20 10.08
N THR A 89 4.28 -14.11 11.38
CA THR A 89 3.49 -14.85 12.38
C THR A 89 2.19 -14.15 12.76
N ASN A 90 2.02 -12.89 12.37
CA ASN A 90 0.85 -12.06 12.65
C ASN A 90 -0.18 -12.05 11.50
N ILE A 91 -0.09 -12.97 10.54
CA ILE A 91 -1.04 -13.13 9.44
C ILE A 91 -1.99 -14.29 9.77
N ASN A 92 -3.28 -13.98 9.86
CA ASN A 92 -4.33 -14.94 10.16
C ASN A 92 -5.25 -15.12 8.96
N TYR A 93 -5.61 -16.36 8.66
CA TYR A 93 -6.64 -16.65 7.66
C TYR A 93 -7.97 -16.01 8.06
N HIS A 94 -8.65 -15.37 7.12
CA HIS A 94 -9.94 -14.76 7.36
C HIS A 94 -11.07 -15.45 6.59
N SER A 95 -10.95 -15.53 5.27
CA SER A 95 -11.96 -16.17 4.40
C SER A 95 -11.38 -16.41 3.00
N VAL A 96 -12.19 -16.95 2.08
CA VAL A 96 -11.84 -17.13 0.66
C VAL A 96 -12.78 -16.31 -0.21
N TRP A 97 -12.25 -15.71 -1.27
CA TRP A 97 -13.07 -15.08 -2.31
C TRP A 97 -13.83 -16.14 -3.11
N ASN A 98 -15.16 -15.98 -3.22
CA ASN A 98 -15.94 -16.73 -4.20
C ASN A 98 -15.51 -16.37 -5.63
N ASP A 99 -15.83 -17.22 -6.61
CA ASP A 99 -15.36 -17.08 -8.00
C ASP A 99 -15.66 -15.69 -8.57
N ILE A 100 -16.90 -15.24 -8.40
CA ILE A 100 -17.36 -13.97 -8.94
C ILE A 100 -16.60 -12.83 -8.28
N SER A 101 -16.65 -12.71 -6.95
CA SER A 101 -15.99 -11.61 -6.22
C SER A 101 -14.48 -11.60 -6.42
N TRP A 102 -13.87 -12.77 -6.59
CA TRP A 102 -12.45 -12.89 -6.89
C TRP A 102 -12.12 -12.11 -8.16
N MET A 103 -12.89 -12.29 -9.25
CA MET A 103 -12.66 -11.58 -10.51
C MET A 103 -12.72 -10.04 -10.41
N TYR A 104 -13.31 -9.49 -9.34
CA TYR A 104 -13.33 -8.04 -9.08
C TYR A 104 -12.23 -7.57 -8.10
N ALA A 105 -11.45 -8.49 -7.51
CA ALA A 105 -10.54 -8.20 -6.41
C ALA A 105 -9.31 -7.37 -6.83
N VAL A 106 -8.87 -7.49 -8.09
CA VAL A 106 -7.69 -6.76 -8.61
C VAL A 106 -8.10 -5.95 -9.84
N ARG A 107 -7.66 -4.68 -9.88
CA ARG A 107 -7.92 -3.77 -10.99
C ARG A 107 -6.67 -2.96 -11.30
N PHE A 108 -6.36 -2.82 -12.59
CA PHE A 108 -5.22 -2.05 -13.07
C PHE A 108 -5.69 -0.74 -13.68
N TYR A 109 -5.06 0.36 -13.32
CA TYR A 109 -5.37 1.69 -13.85
C TYR A 109 -4.12 2.31 -14.48
N THR A 110 -4.33 3.12 -15.52
CA THR A 110 -3.29 3.97 -16.11
C THR A 110 -2.96 5.14 -15.17
N SER A 111 -1.85 5.83 -15.43
CA SER A 111 -1.48 7.07 -14.72
C SER A 111 -2.52 8.18 -14.80
N LYS A 112 -3.43 8.13 -15.81
CA LYS A 112 -4.55 9.06 -15.96
C LYS A 112 -5.83 8.57 -15.25
N GLY A 113 -5.76 7.51 -14.45
CA GLY A 113 -6.90 6.94 -13.73
C GLY A 113 -7.85 6.11 -14.59
N LYS A 114 -7.53 5.86 -15.88
CA LYS A 114 -8.36 5.03 -16.75
C LYS A 114 -8.12 3.54 -16.46
N LEU A 115 -9.19 2.76 -16.30
CA LEU A 115 -9.12 1.30 -16.16
C LEU A 115 -8.41 0.68 -17.38
N ARG A 116 -7.46 -0.22 -17.12
CA ARG A 116 -6.75 -0.97 -18.16
C ARG A 116 -7.56 -2.21 -18.54
N THR A 117 -7.80 -2.35 -19.83
CA THR A 117 -8.46 -3.52 -20.45
C THR A 117 -7.60 -4.16 -21.53
N ASP A 118 -6.34 -3.76 -21.61
CA ASP A 118 -5.38 -4.28 -22.58
C ASP A 118 -4.77 -5.62 -22.16
N LYS A 119 -4.02 -6.25 -23.08
CA LYS A 119 -3.42 -7.57 -22.90
C LYS A 119 -2.58 -7.68 -21.62
N PHE A 120 -1.82 -6.65 -21.24
CA PHE A 120 -1.02 -6.71 -20.02
C PHE A 120 -1.90 -6.86 -18.77
N ALA A 121 -3.01 -6.11 -18.68
CA ALA A 121 -3.92 -6.23 -17.55
C ALA A 121 -4.59 -7.62 -17.52
N ILE A 122 -4.98 -8.13 -18.69
CA ILE A 122 -5.55 -9.48 -18.82
C ILE A 122 -4.55 -10.56 -18.42
N ASP A 123 -3.31 -10.48 -18.90
CA ASP A 123 -2.25 -11.44 -18.61
C ASP A 123 -1.87 -11.39 -17.12
N SER A 124 -1.75 -10.18 -16.54
CA SER A 124 -1.44 -10.01 -15.10
C SER A 124 -2.53 -10.58 -14.20
N ILE A 125 -3.81 -10.37 -14.55
CA ILE A 125 -4.93 -11.01 -13.84
C ILE A 125 -4.88 -12.52 -14.08
N SER A 126 -4.68 -12.98 -15.31
CA SER A 126 -4.64 -14.41 -15.62
C SER A 126 -3.56 -15.15 -14.82
N GLU A 127 -2.35 -14.58 -14.74
CA GLU A 127 -1.24 -15.10 -13.96
C GLU A 127 -1.54 -15.08 -12.46
N HIS A 128 -1.98 -13.92 -11.93
CA HIS A 128 -2.27 -13.77 -10.51
C HIS A 128 -3.43 -14.65 -10.03
N PHE A 129 -4.35 -14.98 -10.93
CA PHE A 129 -5.54 -15.77 -10.65
C PHE A 129 -5.41 -17.24 -11.08
N ASN A 130 -4.28 -17.61 -11.71
CA ASN A 130 -4.08 -18.90 -12.39
C ASN A 130 -5.30 -19.31 -13.24
N TYR A 131 -5.81 -18.36 -14.03
CA TYR A 131 -7.04 -18.48 -14.81
C TYR A 131 -6.78 -18.04 -16.26
N SER A 132 -7.32 -18.75 -17.25
CA SER A 132 -7.13 -18.36 -18.66
C SER A 132 -8.21 -17.36 -19.08
N LEU A 133 -7.92 -16.06 -19.01
CA LEU A 133 -8.81 -15.02 -19.53
C LEU A 133 -8.37 -14.60 -20.94
N THR A 134 -9.29 -14.62 -21.89
CA THR A 134 -9.06 -14.09 -23.26
C THR A 134 -9.54 -12.66 -23.43
N SER A 135 -10.42 -12.19 -22.53
CA SER A 135 -10.88 -10.80 -22.43
C SER A 135 -11.36 -10.51 -21.01
N ILE A 136 -11.34 -9.23 -20.59
CA ILE A 136 -11.97 -8.80 -19.33
C ILE A 136 -13.49 -8.88 -19.51
N PRO A 137 -14.23 -9.70 -18.73
CA PRO A 137 -15.67 -9.81 -18.89
C PRO A 137 -16.37 -8.47 -18.75
N SER A 138 -17.38 -8.22 -19.60
CA SER A 138 -18.11 -6.95 -19.65
C SER A 138 -18.76 -6.57 -18.32
N PHE A 139 -19.13 -7.56 -17.49
CA PHE A 139 -19.64 -7.34 -16.15
C PHE A 139 -18.62 -6.73 -15.17
N LEU A 140 -17.31 -6.90 -15.40
CA LEU A 140 -16.27 -6.24 -14.61
C LEU A 140 -16.22 -4.72 -14.83
N ASN A 141 -16.79 -4.25 -15.94
CA ASN A 141 -17.00 -2.83 -16.22
C ASN A 141 -18.22 -2.25 -15.47
N VAL A 142 -18.98 -3.09 -14.75
CA VAL A 142 -20.16 -2.70 -13.97
C VAL A 142 -19.75 -2.44 -12.51
N ILE A 143 -18.95 -1.41 -12.30
CA ILE A 143 -18.80 -0.70 -11.02
C ILE A 143 -18.93 0.79 -11.37
N PRO A 144 -19.54 1.65 -10.51
CA PRO A 144 -20.06 2.94 -10.92
C PRO A 144 -19.02 3.76 -11.68
N ASN A 145 -19.47 4.49 -12.70
CA ASN A 145 -18.70 5.55 -13.37
C ASN A 145 -18.27 6.68 -12.41
N GLU A 146 -18.55 6.54 -11.11
CA GLU A 146 -17.96 7.41 -10.11
C GLU A 146 -16.46 7.11 -10.09
N PRO A 147 -15.60 8.13 -10.33
CA PRO A 147 -14.18 7.95 -10.11
C PRO A 147 -14.00 7.38 -8.72
N VAL A 148 -13.08 6.42 -8.56
CA VAL A 148 -12.53 6.15 -7.23
C VAL A 148 -11.90 7.46 -6.80
N ILE A 149 -12.68 8.29 -6.11
CA ILE A 149 -12.17 9.44 -5.40
C ILE A 149 -11.41 8.79 -4.26
N LEU A 150 -10.11 8.54 -4.51
CA LEU A 150 -9.18 8.33 -3.42
C LEU A 150 -9.48 9.47 -2.45
N PRO A 151 -9.76 9.19 -1.16
CA PRO A 151 -9.93 10.26 -0.19
C PRO A 151 -8.74 11.20 -0.42
N PRO A 152 -8.97 12.52 -0.54
CA PRO A 152 -7.85 13.43 -0.72
C PRO A 152 -6.84 13.03 0.33
N LEU A 153 -5.64 12.66 -0.11
CA LEU A 153 -4.52 12.44 0.79
C LEU A 153 -4.45 13.76 1.57
N LYS A 154 -5.00 13.77 2.79
CA LYS A 154 -4.95 14.93 3.69
C LYS A 154 -3.52 15.16 4.18
N THR A 155 -2.55 14.51 3.59
CA THR A 155 -1.21 15.05 3.46
C THR A 155 -1.25 16.03 2.29
N ASN A 156 -1.47 17.31 2.61
CA ASN A 156 -0.74 18.31 1.86
C ASN A 156 0.73 17.86 1.95
N LEU A 157 1.26 17.24 0.88
CA LEU A 157 2.69 17.20 0.67
C LEU A 157 3.06 18.68 0.48
N VAL A 158 3.25 19.35 1.61
CA VAL A 158 3.78 20.70 1.66
C VAL A 158 5.19 20.55 1.11
N TYR A 159 5.33 20.78 -0.19
CA TYR A 159 6.58 21.18 -0.78
C TYR A 159 6.95 22.51 -0.12
N HIS A 160 7.56 22.45 1.06
CA HIS A 160 8.26 23.60 1.58
C HIS A 160 9.54 23.70 0.76
N SER A 161 9.61 24.71 -0.09
CA SER A 161 10.73 25.06 -0.98
C SER A 161 12.00 25.48 -0.24
N LEU A 162 12.25 24.98 0.97
CA LEU A 162 13.41 25.34 1.81
C LEU A 162 14.77 24.92 1.22
N LEU A 163 14.78 24.24 0.07
CA LEU A 163 15.99 23.95 -0.70
C LEU A 163 16.38 25.05 -1.72
N LEU A 164 15.53 26.06 -1.98
CA LEU A 164 15.88 27.16 -2.88
C LEU A 164 16.58 28.34 -2.17
N GLU A 165 16.38 28.54 -0.87
CA GLU A 165 17.05 29.64 -0.14
C GLU A 165 18.52 29.37 0.17
N LYS A 166 18.95 28.11 0.28
CA LYS A 166 20.36 27.77 0.50
C LYS A 166 21.23 27.81 -0.76
N MET A 167 20.64 27.96 -1.95
CA MET A 167 21.39 28.14 -3.21
C MET A 167 21.55 29.61 -3.64
N SER A 168 20.84 30.55 -2.99
CA SER A 168 20.98 31.99 -3.24
C SER A 168 22.19 32.60 -2.52
N HIS A 169 22.52 32.13 -1.31
CA HIS A 169 23.60 32.73 -0.50
C HIS A 169 25.02 32.21 -0.79
N LYS A 170 25.21 31.33 -1.77
CA LYS A 170 26.54 30.83 -2.16
C LYS A 170 27.12 31.48 -3.42
N LYS A 171 26.44 32.46 -4.03
CA LYS A 171 26.87 33.11 -5.29
C LYS A 171 27.28 34.59 -5.16
N GLN A 172 27.47 35.10 -3.94
CA GLN A 172 28.08 36.42 -3.69
C GLN A 172 29.20 36.31 -2.65
N ARG A 173 30.34 35.79 -3.09
CA ARG A 173 31.69 35.97 -2.51
C ARG A 173 32.68 35.39 -3.50
N ASN A 174 32.97 36.17 -4.53
CA ASN A 174 34.17 36.14 -5.35
C ASN A 174 33.99 37.23 -6.39
N GLU A 175 34.30 38.46 -5.98
CA GLU A 175 34.88 39.57 -6.74
C GLU A 175 35.15 40.72 -5.77
#